data_AF-A0A2G2ZH27-F1
#
_entry.id   AF-A0A2G2ZH27-F1
#
_cell.length_a   1.000
_cell.length_b   1.000
_cell.length_c   1.000
_cell.angle_alpha   90.00
_cell.angle_beta   90.00
_cell.angle_gamma   90.00
#
_symmetry.space_group_name_H-M   'P 1'
#
loop_
_entity.id
_entity.type
_entity.pdbx_description
1 polymer ?
#
loop_
_entity_poly.entity_id
_entity_poly.type
_entity_poly.pdbx_seq_one_letter_code
_entity_poly.pdbx_strand_id
1 'polypeptide(L)'
;MVSNISVRLISYSVEIINGEPIYIFSNCCPIKANQYEPAGLGFHSSALGLIGHVEKEDSKDGREDVPIDKKQPFAYSSESYSSKGKKKSSTGEKIQDYYALLALSHLRYLASENQRRKSYRDAALGHHSDKLTFLLLAVETKAAKQAKEEEIESYFKAIQEAYEVLIDPVRRRIYDSTDEIDDDIPTECASKDFFKVFGPAFLRNGRWSVTQPLPSLGDEKPNESTPIKEVDSFYNFWYCFKSWRDFPHADEFDLEQAESRDQKRWMERQNAKLSEKARKEESARIRSLVDTAYRRDPRILGRREAEKEGS
;
A
#
# COMPACT_ATOMS: atom_id res chain seq x y z
N MET A 1 41.18 -8.27 -2.26
CA MET A 1 39.90 -7.64 -2.58
C MET A 1 39.53 -6.74 -1.42
N VAL A 2 39.41 -5.44 -1.69
CA VAL A 2 39.19 -4.39 -0.70
C VAL A 2 37.68 -4.24 -0.49
N SER A 3 37.18 -4.58 0.69
CA SER A 3 35.82 -4.23 1.10
C SER A 3 35.85 -2.85 1.76
N ASN A 4 35.56 -1.82 0.97
CA ASN A 4 35.36 -0.45 1.44
C ASN A 4 34.01 -0.38 2.18
N ILE A 5 34.03 -0.31 3.51
CA ILE A 5 32.85 0.01 4.32
C ILE A 5 32.84 1.54 4.47
N SER A 6 31.96 2.20 3.71
CA SER A 6 31.72 3.63 3.82
C SER A 6 30.75 3.90 4.97
N VAL A 7 31.27 4.32 6.12
CA VAL A 7 30.46 4.83 7.24
C VAL A 7 30.41 6.36 7.12
N ARG A 8 29.21 6.91 6.92
CA ARG A 8 28.99 8.36 7.02
C ARG A 8 28.73 8.72 8.48
N LEU A 9 29.51 9.66 9.00
CA LEU A 9 29.41 10.17 10.36
C LEU A 9 28.20 11.12 10.50
N ILE A 10 27.36 10.86 11.50
CA ILE A 10 26.38 11.79 12.06
C ILE A 10 27.14 12.59 13.14
N SER A 11 27.11 13.92 13.12
CA SER A 11 27.61 14.71 14.25
C SER A 11 26.57 15.71 14.75
N TYR A 12 26.20 15.56 16.02
CA TYR A 12 25.78 16.65 16.90
C TYR A 12 26.81 16.80 18.02
N SER A 13 27.42 17.99 18.06
CA SER A 13 27.68 18.86 19.23
C SER A 13 28.50 18.42 20.46
N VAL A 14 29.62 19.15 20.64
CA VAL A 14 30.14 19.83 21.88
C VAL A 14 30.93 19.02 22.94
N GLU A 15 31.07 17.70 22.88
CA GLU A 15 31.73 16.96 23.99
C GLU A 15 33.24 16.64 23.86
N ILE A 16 33.98 17.22 22.90
CA ILE A 16 35.41 16.91 22.72
C ILE A 16 36.29 17.95 23.43
N ILE A 17 36.86 17.61 24.57
CA ILE A 17 37.93 18.42 25.21
C ILE A 17 39.23 18.15 24.45
N ASN A 18 39.85 19.20 23.90
CA ASN A 18 41.17 19.24 23.23
C ASN A 18 41.32 18.58 21.85
N GLY A 19 40.24 18.21 21.17
CA GLY A 19 40.30 17.88 19.73
C GLY A 19 41.09 16.62 19.36
N GLU A 20 41.50 15.82 20.34
CA GLU A 20 42.07 14.49 20.11
C GLU A 20 40.94 13.47 19.86
N PRO A 21 41.08 12.57 18.87
CA PRO A 21 40.08 11.56 18.58
C PRO A 21 39.99 10.53 19.70
N ILE A 22 38.83 10.42 20.34
CA ILE A 22 38.53 9.34 21.30
C ILE A 22 38.12 8.10 20.51
N TYR A 23 38.92 7.05 20.60
CA TYR A 23 38.60 5.75 20.00
C TYR A 23 37.83 4.90 21.02
N ILE A 24 36.50 4.78 20.83
CA ILE A 24 35.66 3.86 21.59
C ILE A 24 35.45 2.60 20.74
N PHE A 25 35.96 1.47 21.22
CA PHE A 25 35.73 0.17 20.59
C PHE A 25 34.62 -0.56 21.34
N SER A 26 33.59 -0.98 20.61
CA SER A 26 32.54 -1.88 21.11
C SER A 26 32.79 -3.29 20.58
N ASN A 27 33.18 -4.23 21.44
CA ASN A 27 33.39 -5.63 21.08
C ASN A 27 32.08 -6.44 21.12
N CYS A 28 31.01 -5.92 20.54
CA CYS A 28 29.73 -6.61 20.51
C CYS A 28 29.53 -7.35 19.18
N CYS A 29 29.95 -8.62 19.13
CA CYS A 29 29.21 -9.62 18.36
C CYS A 29 27.72 -9.61 18.81
N PRO A 30 26.75 -10.11 18.04
CA PRO A 30 25.36 -10.14 18.48
C PRO A 30 25.22 -11.00 19.75
N ILE A 31 25.20 -10.34 20.91
CA ILE A 31 24.88 -10.96 22.18
C ILE A 31 23.40 -11.31 22.09
N LYS A 32 23.08 -12.60 22.09
CA LYS A 32 21.72 -13.05 22.41
C LYS A 32 21.45 -12.70 23.87
N ALA A 33 21.02 -11.46 24.11
CA ALA A 33 20.63 -10.98 25.40
C ALA A 33 19.25 -11.55 25.74
N ASN A 34 19.19 -12.82 26.11
CA ASN A 34 17.94 -13.48 26.51
C ASN A 34 17.34 -12.92 27.82
N GLN A 35 18.01 -11.93 28.45
CA GLN A 35 17.63 -11.34 29.74
C GLN A 35 17.27 -9.85 29.63
N TYR A 36 17.41 -9.25 28.45
CA TYR A 36 17.09 -7.84 28.22
C TYR A 36 16.20 -7.73 26.99
N GLU A 37 14.96 -7.28 27.18
CA GLU A 37 14.07 -6.99 26.06
C GLU A 37 14.60 -5.75 25.31
N PRO A 38 14.83 -5.81 23.99
CA PRO A 38 15.11 -4.60 23.22
C PRO A 38 13.89 -3.69 23.31
N ALA A 39 14.09 -2.40 23.64
CA ALA A 39 13.04 -1.40 23.92
C ALA A 39 11.67 -1.76 23.30
N GLY A 40 10.85 -2.45 24.10
CA GLY A 40 9.72 -3.26 23.66
C GLY A 40 8.58 -3.22 24.66
N LEU A 41 7.77 -4.29 24.69
CA LEU A 41 6.52 -4.39 25.45
C LEU A 41 6.67 -3.98 26.91
N GLY A 42 7.76 -4.36 27.60
CA GLY A 42 7.99 -3.98 29.00
C GLY A 42 8.16 -2.47 29.22
N PHE A 43 8.78 -1.77 28.26
CA PHE A 43 8.85 -0.30 28.29
C PHE A 43 7.47 0.32 28.05
N HIS A 44 6.69 -0.23 27.11
CA HIS A 44 5.33 0.22 26.85
C HIS A 44 4.41 0.00 28.06
N SER A 45 4.48 -1.15 28.73
CA SER A 45 3.76 -1.44 29.97
C SER A 45 4.14 -0.48 31.10
N SER A 46 5.43 -0.18 31.26
CA SER A 46 5.92 0.77 32.26
C SER A 46 5.46 2.21 31.96
N ALA A 47 5.47 2.61 30.68
CA ALA A 47 4.96 3.90 30.24
C ALA A 47 3.44 4.03 30.45
N LEU A 48 2.66 2.98 30.16
CA LEU A 48 1.23 2.94 30.44
C LEU A 48 0.94 3.00 31.94
N GLY A 49 1.75 2.34 32.76
CA GLY A 49 1.69 2.44 34.22
C GLY A 49 1.96 3.86 34.74
N LEU A 50 2.93 4.57 34.16
CA LEU A 50 3.23 5.97 34.49
C LEU A 50 2.11 6.94 34.05
N ILE A 51 1.38 6.62 32.98
CA ILE A 51 0.24 7.40 32.48
C ILE A 51 -1.07 7.06 33.23
N GLY A 52 -1.04 6.08 34.15
CA GLY A 52 -2.17 5.72 35.01
C GLY A 52 -3.15 4.72 34.38
N HIS A 53 -2.73 3.99 33.35
CA HIS A 53 -3.58 3.07 32.58
C HIS A 53 -3.32 1.58 32.84
N VAL A 54 -3.00 1.19 34.09
CA VAL A 54 -2.93 -0.24 34.48
C VAL A 54 -3.48 -0.45 35.90
N GLU A 55 -4.46 -1.35 36.04
CA GLU A 55 -4.94 -1.87 37.33
C GLU A 55 -3.91 -2.85 37.91
N LYS A 56 -3.53 -2.67 39.18
CA LYS A 56 -2.61 -3.58 39.89
C LYS A 56 -3.40 -4.76 40.47
N GLU A 57 -3.00 -5.98 40.13
CA GLU A 57 -3.33 -7.16 40.95
C GLU A 57 -2.14 -7.51 41.86
N ASP A 58 -2.38 -7.50 43.18
CA ASP A 58 -1.39 -7.81 44.22
C ASP A 58 -1.42 -9.31 44.61
N SER A 59 -0.41 -10.04 44.13
CA SER A 59 0.52 -10.99 44.82
C SER A 59 0.07 -12.09 45.82
N LYS A 60 0.75 -13.26 45.66
CA LYS A 60 1.21 -14.34 46.61
C LYS A 60 0.42 -15.67 46.55
N ASP A 61 0.98 -16.89 46.51
CA ASP A 61 2.34 -17.48 46.58
C ASP A 61 2.24 -18.97 46.12
N GLY A 62 3.35 -19.62 45.75
CA GLY A 62 3.44 -21.09 45.62
C GLY A 62 4.00 -21.62 44.29
N ARG A 63 5.19 -22.22 44.34
CA ARG A 63 5.88 -22.90 43.21
C ARG A 63 5.15 -24.17 42.78
N GLU A 64 4.98 -24.36 41.47
CA GLU A 64 5.21 -25.64 40.77
C GLU A 64 5.19 -25.42 39.24
N ASP A 65 6.18 -26.04 38.59
CA ASP A 65 6.40 -26.38 37.18
C ASP A 65 5.89 -25.51 36.01
N VAL A 66 6.84 -25.20 35.13
CA VAL A 66 6.65 -24.52 33.83
C VAL A 66 5.92 -25.44 32.84
N PRO A 67 4.90 -24.92 32.13
CA PRO A 67 4.80 -25.19 30.70
C PRO A 67 4.61 -23.91 29.88
N ILE A 68 5.63 -23.65 29.06
CA ILE A 68 5.57 -23.27 27.64
C ILE A 68 4.47 -22.27 27.25
N ASP A 69 4.90 -21.02 27.10
CA ASP A 69 4.60 -20.12 25.98
C ASP A 69 3.12 -19.99 25.58
N LYS A 70 2.34 -19.31 26.42
CA LYS A 70 1.06 -18.72 26.04
C LYS A 70 1.31 -17.48 25.17
N LYS A 71 1.49 -17.68 23.87
CA LYS A 71 1.18 -16.64 22.89
C LYS A 71 -0.34 -16.40 22.96
N GLN A 72 -0.75 -15.30 23.58
CA GLN A 72 -2.11 -14.81 23.39
C GLN A 72 -2.37 -14.70 21.89
N PRO A 73 -3.52 -15.20 21.39
CA PRO A 73 -3.92 -14.91 20.03
C PRO A 73 -4.13 -13.40 19.96
N PHE A 74 -3.20 -12.72 19.29
CA PHE A 74 -3.36 -11.33 18.88
C PHE A 74 -4.55 -11.31 17.93
N ALA A 75 -5.75 -11.09 18.49
CA ALA A 75 -6.93 -10.82 17.70
C ALA A 75 -6.62 -9.51 16.96
N TYR A 76 -6.35 -9.65 15.66
CA TYR A 76 -6.25 -8.51 14.76
C TYR A 76 -7.64 -7.87 14.76
N SER A 77 -7.85 -6.86 15.59
CA SER A 77 -9.05 -6.04 15.52
C SER A 77 -9.03 -5.36 14.15
N SER A 78 -9.77 -5.97 13.22
CA SER A 78 -9.98 -5.47 11.85
C SER A 78 -10.66 -4.09 11.84
N GLU A 79 -11.14 -3.60 12.98
CA GLU A 79 -11.88 -2.35 13.07
C GLU A 79 -10.99 -1.11 12.97
N SER A 80 -9.68 -1.22 13.25
CA SER A 80 -8.82 -0.03 13.31
C SER A 80 -8.34 0.48 11.94
N TYR A 81 -8.61 -0.24 10.85
CA TYR A 81 -8.20 0.14 9.49
C TYR A 81 -9.32 0.00 8.46
N SER A 82 -10.58 0.25 8.86
CA SER A 82 -11.62 0.55 7.88
C SER A 82 -11.33 1.94 7.29
N SER A 83 -10.52 1.98 6.22
CA SER A 83 -10.43 3.18 5.39
C SER A 83 -11.85 3.54 4.95
N LYS A 84 -12.33 4.72 5.35
CA LYS A 84 -13.63 5.30 5.02
C LYS A 84 -13.81 5.36 3.50
N GLY A 85 -14.26 4.27 2.91
CA GLY A 85 -14.59 4.12 1.49
C GLY A 85 -15.47 2.88 1.37
N LYS A 86 -16.78 3.08 1.37
CA LYS A 86 -17.73 1.98 1.19
C LYS A 86 -17.67 1.55 -0.27
N LYS A 87 -16.87 0.52 -0.59
CA LYS A 87 -16.85 -0.09 -1.91
C LYS A 87 -18.24 -0.64 -2.24
N LYS A 88 -18.98 0.03 -3.13
CA LYS A 88 -20.25 -0.43 -3.67
C LYS A 88 -19.97 -1.16 -4.99
N SER A 89 -20.28 -2.45 -5.07
CA SER A 89 -20.41 -3.10 -6.37
C SER A 89 -21.66 -2.58 -7.10
N SER A 90 -21.72 -2.76 -8.42
CA SER A 90 -22.93 -2.55 -9.23
C SER A 90 -24.11 -3.40 -8.72
N THR A 91 -23.84 -4.46 -7.97
CA THR A 91 -24.81 -5.40 -7.37
C THR A 91 -25.18 -5.08 -5.91
N GLY A 92 -24.63 -4.03 -5.30
CA GLY A 92 -24.93 -3.64 -3.91
C GLY A 92 -24.30 -4.54 -2.83
N GLU A 93 -23.52 -5.54 -3.22
CA GLU A 93 -22.73 -6.38 -2.31
C GLU A 93 -21.50 -5.60 -1.80
N LYS A 94 -21.20 -5.75 -0.50
CA LYS A 94 -20.03 -5.15 0.12
C LYS A 94 -18.78 -5.80 -0.50
N ILE A 95 -18.06 -5.09 -1.36
CA ILE A 95 -16.79 -5.59 -1.89
C ILE A 95 -15.82 -5.69 -0.72
N GLN A 96 -15.37 -6.91 -0.42
CA GLN A 96 -14.43 -7.17 0.65
C GLN A 96 -13.05 -6.60 0.28
N ASP A 97 -12.39 -5.94 1.23
CA ASP A 97 -11.01 -5.47 1.03
C ASP A 97 -10.06 -6.66 1.20
N TYR A 98 -9.62 -7.23 0.07
CA TYR A 98 -8.72 -8.37 0.03
C TYR A 98 -7.36 -8.06 0.63
N TYR A 99 -6.89 -6.80 0.55
CA TYR A 99 -5.68 -6.41 1.26
C TYR A 99 -5.89 -6.38 2.76
N ALA A 100 -7.07 -5.98 3.24
CA ALA A 100 -7.39 -6.03 4.67
C ALA A 100 -7.48 -7.46 5.21
N LEU A 101 -8.08 -8.38 4.47
CA LEU A 101 -8.15 -9.80 4.84
C LEU A 101 -6.77 -10.44 5.02
N LEU A 102 -5.80 -10.00 4.21
CA LEU A 102 -4.42 -10.46 4.31
C LEU A 102 -3.54 -9.60 5.22
N ALA A 103 -4.10 -8.66 5.99
CA ALA A 103 -3.35 -7.71 6.84
C ALA A 103 -2.31 -6.86 6.06
N LEU A 104 -2.60 -6.56 4.80
CA LEU A 104 -1.79 -5.78 3.87
C LEU A 104 -2.42 -4.42 3.52
N SER A 105 -3.42 -3.95 4.28
CA SER A 105 -4.09 -2.66 4.04
C SER A 105 -3.13 -1.48 3.93
N HIS A 106 -2.03 -1.50 4.67
CA HIS A 106 -1.02 -0.44 4.69
C HIS A 106 -0.11 -0.45 3.45
N LEU A 107 -0.01 -1.58 2.75
CA LEU A 107 0.79 -1.72 1.52
C LEU A 107 -0.07 -1.63 0.26
N ARG A 108 -1.29 -2.16 0.28
CA ARG A 108 -2.18 -2.30 -0.89
C ARG A 108 -1.40 -2.77 -2.14
N TYR A 109 -1.51 -2.04 -3.25
CA TYR A 109 -0.83 -2.34 -4.51
C TYR A 109 0.70 -2.36 -4.44
N LEU A 110 1.31 -1.77 -3.41
CA LEU A 110 2.76 -1.82 -3.19
C LEU A 110 3.22 -3.15 -2.58
N ALA A 111 2.29 -4.00 -2.11
CA ALA A 111 2.64 -5.29 -1.55
C ALA A 111 3.34 -6.16 -2.62
N SER A 112 4.56 -6.60 -2.30
CA SER A 112 5.31 -7.53 -3.13
C SER A 112 4.66 -8.91 -3.12
N GLU A 113 4.98 -9.73 -4.12
CA GLU A 113 4.51 -11.11 -4.20
C GLU A 113 4.91 -11.94 -2.97
N ASN A 114 6.14 -11.74 -2.47
CA ASN A 114 6.63 -12.43 -1.28
C ASN A 114 5.88 -12.01 -0.02
N GLN A 115 5.55 -10.72 0.12
CA GLN A 115 4.73 -10.23 1.23
C GLN A 115 3.32 -10.82 1.16
N ARG A 116 2.69 -10.86 -0.02
CA ARG A 116 1.36 -11.46 -0.22
C ARG A 116 1.34 -12.95 0.12
N ARG A 117 2.35 -13.71 -0.33
CA ARG A 117 2.52 -15.12 0.03
C ARG A 117 2.69 -15.32 1.53
N LYS A 118 3.55 -14.51 2.17
CA LYS A 118 3.80 -14.60 3.61
C LYS A 118 2.53 -14.29 4.40
N SER A 119 1.87 -13.17 4.10
CA SER A 119 0.61 -12.78 4.73
C SER A 119 -0.48 -13.83 4.60
N TYR A 120 -0.61 -14.45 3.43
CA TYR A 120 -1.56 -15.55 3.25
C TYR A 120 -1.24 -16.74 4.15
N ARG A 121 0.02 -17.16 4.25
CA ARG A 121 0.40 -18.25 5.16
C ARG A 121 0.08 -17.90 6.61
N ASP A 122 0.42 -16.69 7.03
CA ASP A 122 0.18 -16.23 8.40
C ASP A 122 -1.32 -16.14 8.71
N ALA A 123 -2.12 -15.61 7.78
CA ALA A 123 -3.58 -15.52 7.88
C ALA A 123 -4.25 -16.91 7.84
N ALA A 124 -3.87 -17.78 6.90
CA ALA A 124 -4.40 -19.14 6.81
C ALA A 124 -4.09 -19.94 8.08
N LEU A 125 -2.89 -19.79 8.64
CA LEU A 125 -2.52 -20.41 9.90
C LEU A 125 -3.21 -19.78 11.11
N GLY A 126 -3.64 -18.53 11.06
CA GLY A 126 -4.38 -17.89 12.16
C GLY A 126 -5.86 -18.26 12.15
N HIS A 127 -6.43 -18.48 10.95
CA HIS A 127 -7.86 -18.63 10.74
C HIS A 127 -8.29 -20.05 10.32
N HIS A 128 -7.39 -21.03 10.39
CA HIS A 128 -7.74 -22.43 10.18
C HIS A 128 -8.67 -22.92 11.29
N SER A 129 -9.72 -23.67 10.93
CA SER A 129 -10.73 -24.18 11.86
C SER A 129 -10.12 -24.91 13.07
N ASP A 130 -9.11 -25.75 12.83
CA ASP A 130 -8.39 -26.51 13.87
C ASP A 130 -7.79 -25.63 15.00
N LYS A 131 -7.30 -24.43 14.67
CA LYS A 131 -6.76 -23.50 15.67
C LYS A 131 -7.82 -22.67 16.37
N LEU A 132 -9.00 -22.55 15.77
CA LEU A 132 -10.13 -21.81 16.32
C LEU A 132 -11.08 -22.70 17.13
N THR A 133 -10.75 -23.99 17.30
CA THR A 133 -11.50 -24.94 18.13
C THR A 133 -11.74 -24.43 19.56
N PHE A 134 -10.83 -23.63 20.12
CA PHE A 134 -11.02 -22.98 21.42
C PHE A 134 -12.23 -22.02 21.43
N LEU A 135 -12.45 -21.25 20.36
CA LEU A 135 -13.60 -20.36 20.26
C LEU A 135 -14.93 -21.13 20.21
N LEU A 136 -14.91 -22.33 19.63
CA LEU A 136 -16.08 -23.20 19.53
C LEU A 136 -16.41 -23.91 20.86
N LEU A 137 -15.39 -24.16 21.69
CA LEU A 137 -15.55 -24.74 23.03
C LEU A 137 -16.25 -23.80 24.01
N ALA A 138 -16.13 -22.48 23.80
CA ALA A 138 -16.75 -21.45 24.64
C ALA A 138 -18.25 -21.23 24.35
N VAL A 139 -18.83 -21.92 23.36
CA VAL A 139 -20.22 -21.72 22.92
C VAL A 139 -21.10 -22.87 23.42
N GLU A 140 -22.09 -22.54 24.25
CA GLU A 140 -22.91 -23.53 24.97
C GLU A 140 -24.00 -24.19 24.12
N THR A 141 -24.59 -23.43 23.18
CA THR A 141 -25.71 -23.95 22.37
C THR A 141 -25.21 -24.55 21.06
N LYS A 142 -25.78 -25.69 20.67
CA LYS A 142 -25.45 -26.36 19.40
C LYS A 142 -25.65 -25.44 18.19
N ALA A 143 -26.73 -24.64 18.20
CA ALA A 143 -27.04 -23.70 17.12
C ALA A 143 -26.00 -22.56 17.03
N ALA A 144 -25.59 -21.97 18.16
CA ALA A 144 -24.56 -20.93 18.14
C ALA A 144 -23.18 -21.50 17.76
N LYS A 145 -22.88 -22.75 18.14
CA LYS A 145 -21.64 -23.41 17.74
C LYS A 145 -21.57 -23.60 16.22
N GLN A 146 -22.66 -24.09 15.62
CA GLN A 146 -22.77 -24.23 14.16
C GLN A 146 -22.64 -22.87 13.46
N ALA A 147 -23.33 -21.83 13.94
CA ALA A 147 -23.22 -20.48 13.37
C ALA A 147 -21.78 -19.94 13.43
N LYS A 148 -21.01 -20.25 14.49
CA LYS A 148 -19.60 -19.87 14.60
C LYS A 148 -18.69 -20.69 13.69
N GLU A 149 -18.95 -21.98 13.52
CA GLU A 149 -18.24 -22.82 12.54
C GLU A 149 -18.43 -22.25 11.12
N GLU A 150 -19.66 -21.91 10.74
CA GLU A 150 -19.98 -21.29 9.45
C GLU A 150 -19.31 -19.93 9.26
N GLU A 151 -19.27 -19.09 10.29
CA GLU A 151 -18.57 -17.78 10.25
C GLU A 151 -17.06 -17.96 10.03
N ILE A 152 -16.44 -18.92 10.71
CA ILE A 152 -15.01 -19.24 10.58
C ILE A 152 -14.71 -19.77 9.18
N GLU A 153 -15.51 -20.70 8.67
CA GLU A 153 -15.34 -21.28 7.33
C GLU A 153 -15.54 -20.22 6.24
N SER A 154 -16.55 -19.37 6.39
CA SER A 154 -16.81 -18.24 5.48
C SER A 154 -15.64 -17.27 5.45
N TYR A 155 -15.10 -16.90 6.62
CA TYR A 155 -13.94 -16.01 6.71
C TYR A 155 -12.68 -16.62 6.10
N PHE A 156 -12.44 -17.92 6.33
CA PHE A 156 -11.31 -18.63 5.73
C PHE A 156 -11.43 -18.72 4.21
N LYS A 157 -12.63 -18.98 3.69
CA LYS A 157 -12.91 -18.95 2.25
C LYS A 157 -12.63 -17.56 1.65
N ALA A 158 -13.00 -16.48 2.34
CA ALA A 158 -12.67 -15.13 1.91
C ALA A 158 -11.15 -14.86 1.88
N ILE A 159 -10.37 -15.40 2.83
CA ILE A 159 -8.90 -15.33 2.80
C ILE A 159 -8.34 -16.05 1.58
N GLN A 160 -8.86 -17.23 1.25
CA GLN A 160 -8.43 -18.00 0.07
C GLN A 160 -8.71 -17.22 -1.22
N GLU A 161 -9.92 -16.69 -1.38
CA GLU A 161 -10.31 -15.88 -2.53
C GLU A 161 -9.43 -14.62 -2.65
N ALA A 162 -9.20 -13.91 -1.55
CA ALA A 162 -8.31 -12.75 -1.52
C ALA A 162 -6.91 -13.09 -2.00
N TYR A 163 -6.36 -14.23 -1.57
CA TYR A 163 -5.03 -14.67 -2.02
C TYR A 163 -5.01 -15.07 -3.49
N GLU A 164 -6.03 -15.78 -3.99
CA GLU A 164 -6.14 -16.17 -5.40
C GLU A 164 -6.19 -14.95 -6.33
N VAL A 165 -6.95 -13.92 -5.95
CA VAL A 165 -7.04 -12.68 -6.72
C VAL A 165 -5.72 -11.91 -6.65
N LEU A 166 -5.12 -11.80 -5.46
CA LEU A 166 -3.92 -10.99 -5.27
C LEU A 166 -2.65 -11.68 -5.79
N ILE A 167 -2.56 -13.00 -5.83
CA ILE A 167 -1.34 -13.69 -6.31
C ILE A 167 -1.22 -13.67 -7.83
N ASP A 168 -2.35 -13.76 -8.55
CA ASP A 168 -2.38 -13.70 -10.01
C ASP A 168 -2.18 -12.25 -10.50
N PRO A 169 -1.15 -11.96 -11.31
CA PRO A 169 -0.86 -10.60 -11.74
C PRO A 169 -2.00 -9.93 -12.54
N VAL A 170 -2.78 -10.70 -13.31
CA VAL A 170 -3.86 -10.17 -14.13
C VAL A 170 -5.07 -9.86 -13.25
N ARG A 171 -5.50 -10.81 -12.41
CA ARG A 171 -6.61 -10.60 -11.47
C ARG A 171 -6.30 -9.48 -10.48
N ARG A 172 -5.06 -9.40 -10.00
CA ARG A 172 -4.60 -8.32 -9.12
C ARG A 172 -4.71 -6.96 -9.80
N ARG A 173 -4.34 -6.84 -11.08
CA ARG A 173 -4.46 -5.57 -11.82
C ARG A 173 -5.91 -5.13 -11.96
N ILE A 174 -6.80 -6.07 -12.30
CA ILE A 174 -8.24 -5.80 -12.40
C ILE A 174 -8.76 -5.33 -11.05
N TYR A 175 -8.46 -6.06 -9.97
CA TYR A 175 -8.84 -5.69 -8.61
C TYR A 175 -8.28 -4.33 -8.19
N ASP A 176 -6.98 -4.11 -8.37
CA ASP A 176 -6.32 -2.85 -8.01
C ASP A 176 -6.95 -1.67 -8.78
N SER A 177 -7.42 -1.88 -10.02
CA SER A 177 -8.09 -0.86 -10.84
C SER A 177 -9.50 -0.50 -10.37
N THR A 178 -10.11 -1.33 -9.51
CA THR A 178 -11.41 -1.04 -8.86
C THR A 178 -11.28 -0.19 -7.61
N ASP A 179 -10.06 0.05 -7.11
CA ASP A 179 -9.87 0.91 -5.94
C ASP A 179 -10.37 2.33 -6.23
N GLU A 180 -11.08 2.92 -5.27
CA GLU A 180 -11.47 4.34 -5.31
C GLU A 180 -10.19 5.20 -5.25
N ILE A 181 -9.83 5.78 -6.40
CA ILE A 181 -8.73 6.72 -6.50
C ILE A 181 -9.30 8.06 -6.93
N ASP A 182 -8.70 9.13 -6.40
CA ASP A 182 -8.95 10.47 -6.87
C ASP A 182 -8.41 10.63 -8.29
N ASP A 183 -9.30 10.72 -9.27
CA ASP A 183 -8.97 10.93 -10.69
C ASP A 183 -8.91 12.41 -11.10
N ASP A 184 -9.04 13.33 -10.14
CA ASP A 184 -8.97 14.76 -10.41
C ASP A 184 -7.64 15.15 -11.07
N ILE A 185 -7.67 16.14 -11.95
CA ILE A 185 -6.47 16.66 -12.61
C ILE A 185 -6.38 18.17 -12.37
N PRO A 186 -5.24 18.67 -11.89
CA PRO A 186 -5.07 20.11 -11.71
C PRO A 186 -5.22 20.87 -13.03
N THR A 187 -6.16 21.82 -13.07
CA THR A 187 -6.41 22.69 -14.23
C THR A 187 -5.71 24.04 -14.10
N GLU A 188 -5.59 24.55 -12.88
CA GLU A 188 -4.97 25.83 -12.58
C GLU A 188 -3.94 25.70 -11.47
N CYS A 189 -2.81 26.42 -11.63
CA CYS A 189 -1.76 26.49 -10.64
C CYS A 189 -0.98 27.79 -10.78
N ALA A 190 -0.59 28.38 -9.65
CA ALA A 190 0.41 29.44 -9.62
C ALA A 190 1.81 28.86 -9.87
N SER A 191 2.69 29.60 -10.54
CA SER A 191 4.06 29.16 -10.88
C SER A 191 4.82 28.59 -9.66
N LYS A 192 4.76 29.29 -8.52
CA LYS A 192 5.39 28.90 -7.25
C LYS A 192 4.91 27.57 -6.64
N ASP A 193 3.70 27.14 -6.99
CA ASP A 193 3.07 25.94 -6.43
C ASP A 193 3.07 24.77 -7.43
N PHE A 194 3.66 24.96 -8.62
CA PHE A 194 3.67 23.98 -9.71
C PHE A 194 4.06 22.57 -9.25
N PHE A 195 5.22 22.43 -8.61
CA PHE A 195 5.73 21.13 -8.16
C PHE A 195 4.88 20.51 -7.05
N LYS A 196 4.28 21.35 -6.18
CA LYS A 196 3.42 20.88 -5.09
C LYS A 196 2.07 20.36 -5.60
N VAL A 197 1.58 20.91 -6.71
CA VAL A 197 0.29 20.54 -7.30
C VAL A 197 0.46 19.40 -8.30
N PHE A 198 1.35 19.55 -9.28
CA PHE A 198 1.53 18.56 -10.34
C PHE A 198 2.36 17.35 -9.91
N GLY A 199 3.29 17.50 -8.97
CA GLY A 199 4.11 16.39 -8.46
C GLY A 199 3.26 15.23 -7.92
N PRO A 200 2.38 15.47 -6.92
CA PRO A 200 1.47 14.45 -6.42
C PRO A 200 0.52 13.90 -7.49
N ALA A 201 0.02 14.74 -8.41
CA ALA A 201 -0.83 14.29 -9.51
C ALA A 201 -0.12 13.30 -10.43
N PHE A 202 1.13 13.58 -10.82
CA PHE A 202 1.94 12.64 -11.62
C PHE A 202 2.27 11.36 -10.86
N LEU A 203 2.59 11.44 -9.56
CA LEU A 203 2.85 10.23 -8.76
C LEU A 203 1.61 9.34 -8.65
N ARG A 204 0.44 9.93 -8.40
CA ARG A 204 -0.83 9.20 -8.31
C ARG A 204 -1.17 8.47 -9.61
N ASN A 205 -1.12 9.18 -10.73
CA ASN A 205 -1.38 8.58 -12.05
C ASN A 205 -0.27 7.61 -12.47
N GLY A 206 0.93 7.82 -11.96
CA GLY A 206 2.11 7.02 -12.21
C GLY A 206 2.04 5.58 -11.72
N ARG A 207 1.20 5.33 -10.70
CA ARG A 207 0.86 3.97 -10.23
C ARG A 207 0.45 3.05 -11.38
N TRP A 208 -0.22 3.59 -12.40
CA TRP A 208 -0.75 2.83 -13.52
C TRP A 208 0.25 2.63 -14.66
N SER A 209 1.49 3.11 -14.55
CA SER A 209 2.47 2.99 -15.64
C SER A 209 2.91 1.54 -15.86
N VAL A 210 2.87 1.10 -17.12
CA VAL A 210 3.49 -0.15 -17.58
C VAL A 210 5.02 -0.06 -17.52
N THR A 211 5.58 1.13 -17.77
CA THR A 211 7.02 1.36 -17.84
C THR A 211 7.54 1.89 -16.52
N GLN A 212 8.53 1.21 -15.95
CA GLN A 212 9.22 1.56 -14.71
C GLN A 212 10.74 1.62 -14.97
N PRO A 213 11.51 2.47 -14.26
CA PRO A 213 11.06 3.39 -13.20
C PRO A 213 10.35 4.62 -13.76
N LEU A 214 9.52 5.26 -12.92
CA LEU A 214 8.91 6.54 -13.27
C LEU A 214 9.94 7.67 -13.24
N PRO A 215 9.96 8.55 -14.26
CA PRO A 215 10.76 9.77 -14.20
C PRO A 215 10.18 10.73 -13.16
N SER A 216 11.07 11.35 -12.38
CA SER A 216 10.70 12.41 -11.44
C SER A 216 10.36 13.69 -12.19
N LEU A 217 9.37 14.45 -11.70
CA LEU A 217 9.08 15.81 -12.19
C LEU A 217 10.29 16.76 -11.96
N GLY A 218 11.12 16.43 -10.97
CA GLY A 218 12.24 17.25 -10.53
C GLY A 218 11.78 18.42 -9.66
N ASP A 219 12.70 19.37 -9.45
CA ASP A 219 12.50 20.57 -8.65
C ASP A 219 13.05 21.80 -9.39
N GLU A 220 12.58 22.99 -9.03
CA GLU A 220 13.19 24.25 -9.39
C GLU A 220 13.80 24.88 -8.12
N LYS A 221 14.96 24.35 -7.70
CA LYS A 221 15.72 24.95 -6.60
C LYS A 221 16.71 25.97 -7.15
N PRO A 222 16.95 27.10 -6.45
CA PRO A 222 17.84 28.17 -6.91
C PRO A 222 19.25 27.72 -7.31
N ASN A 223 19.75 26.64 -6.70
CA ASN A 223 21.12 26.15 -6.91
C ASN A 223 21.21 24.77 -7.59
N GLU A 224 20.08 24.09 -7.78
CA GLU A 224 19.98 22.73 -8.33
C GLU A 224 18.67 22.60 -9.12
N SER A 225 18.57 23.37 -10.22
CA SER A 225 17.44 23.24 -11.14
C SER A 225 17.63 22.00 -12.02
N THR A 226 16.58 21.20 -12.17
CA THR A 226 16.60 20.03 -13.04
C THR A 226 17.00 20.41 -14.47
N PRO A 227 18.02 19.76 -15.06
CA PRO A 227 18.45 20.07 -16.42
C PRO A 227 17.30 19.94 -17.42
N ILE A 228 17.24 20.88 -18.36
CA ILE A 228 16.24 20.93 -19.44
C ILE A 228 16.10 19.59 -20.18
N LYS A 229 17.20 18.85 -20.38
CA LYS A 229 17.18 17.51 -21.00
C LYS A 229 16.38 16.47 -20.18
N GLU A 230 16.48 16.54 -18.85
CA GLU A 230 15.72 15.65 -17.96
C GLU A 230 14.24 16.03 -17.96
N VAL A 231 13.93 17.33 -18.01
CA VAL A 231 12.54 17.82 -18.17
C VAL A 231 11.94 17.32 -19.48
N ASP A 232 12.67 17.40 -20.60
CA ASP A 232 12.20 16.87 -21.89
C ASP A 232 12.00 15.35 -21.85
N SER A 233 12.88 14.62 -21.16
CA SER A 233 12.76 13.17 -20.98
C SER A 233 11.53 12.81 -20.15
N PHE A 234 11.25 13.58 -19.10
CA PHE A 234 10.04 13.45 -18.29
C PHE A 234 8.78 13.62 -19.13
N TYR A 235 8.68 14.73 -19.88
CA TYR A 235 7.50 14.97 -20.72
C TYR A 235 7.36 13.95 -21.85
N ASN A 236 8.45 13.51 -22.47
CA ASN A 236 8.40 12.46 -23.48
C ASN A 236 7.86 11.15 -22.93
N PHE A 237 8.26 10.75 -21.72
CA PHE A 237 7.69 9.58 -21.05
C PHE A 237 6.18 9.72 -20.86
N TRP A 238 5.73 10.87 -20.36
CA TRP A 238 4.31 11.11 -20.08
C TRP A 238 3.45 11.28 -21.34
N TYR A 239 3.99 11.85 -22.42
CA TYR A 239 3.32 11.90 -23.72
C TYR A 239 3.16 10.53 -24.38
N CYS A 240 4.06 9.60 -24.04
CA CYS A 240 4.07 8.20 -24.44
C CYS A 240 3.52 7.26 -23.34
N PHE A 241 2.82 7.80 -22.33
CA PHE A 241 2.37 7.04 -21.17
C PHE A 241 1.47 5.87 -21.57
N LYS A 242 1.81 4.68 -21.05
CA LYS A 242 1.02 3.45 -21.25
C LYS A 242 0.50 2.99 -19.90
N SER A 243 -0.81 2.99 -19.76
CA SER A 243 -1.50 2.54 -18.55
C SER A 243 -1.78 1.04 -18.59
N TRP A 244 -1.59 0.34 -17.47
CA TRP A 244 -2.12 -1.01 -17.27
C TRP A 244 -3.49 -1.02 -16.58
N ARG A 245 -4.02 0.16 -16.18
CA ARG A 245 -5.31 0.29 -15.50
C ARG A 245 -6.43 -0.28 -16.36
N ASP A 246 -7.32 -1.04 -15.72
CA ASP A 246 -8.49 -1.64 -16.34
C ASP A 246 -9.79 -0.99 -15.84
N PHE A 247 -10.90 -1.19 -16.55
CA PHE A 247 -12.18 -0.54 -16.25
C PHE A 247 -13.34 -1.55 -16.20
N PRO A 248 -13.27 -2.59 -15.36
CA PRO A 248 -14.31 -3.62 -15.29
C PRO A 248 -15.68 -3.07 -14.89
N HIS A 249 -15.73 -1.95 -14.17
CA HIS A 249 -17.00 -1.29 -13.81
C HIS A 249 -17.69 -0.59 -15.00
N ALA A 250 -17.00 -0.42 -16.13
CA ALA A 250 -17.61 0.09 -17.34
C ALA A 250 -18.46 -0.97 -18.07
N ASP A 251 -18.32 -2.25 -17.72
CA ASP A 251 -19.05 -3.33 -18.35
C ASP A 251 -20.51 -3.33 -17.86
N GLU A 252 -21.45 -3.09 -18.78
CA GLU A 252 -22.88 -3.03 -18.50
C GLU A 252 -23.57 -4.40 -18.55
N PHE A 253 -23.02 -5.36 -19.30
CA PHE A 253 -23.66 -6.66 -19.52
C PHE A 253 -23.02 -7.76 -18.68
N ASP A 254 -23.85 -8.45 -17.89
CA ASP A 254 -23.46 -9.67 -17.19
C ASP A 254 -23.50 -10.87 -18.14
N LEU A 255 -22.35 -11.52 -18.36
CA LEU A 255 -22.21 -12.65 -19.26
C LEU A 255 -22.94 -13.91 -18.78
N GLU A 256 -23.23 -14.01 -17.48
CA GLU A 256 -23.97 -15.13 -16.90
C GLU A 256 -25.47 -15.04 -17.19
N GLN A 257 -25.97 -13.86 -17.60
CA GLN A 257 -27.38 -13.67 -18.00
C GLN A 257 -27.64 -14.00 -19.47
N ALA A 258 -26.61 -14.43 -20.22
CA ALA A 258 -26.77 -14.78 -21.62
C ALA A 258 -27.53 -16.10 -21.79
N GLU A 259 -28.68 -16.07 -22.46
CA GLU A 259 -29.52 -17.25 -22.74
C GLU A 259 -29.01 -18.06 -23.95
N SER A 260 -28.13 -17.47 -24.76
CA SER A 260 -27.54 -18.12 -25.93
C SER A 260 -26.09 -17.73 -26.15
N ARG A 261 -25.35 -18.59 -26.87
CA ARG A 261 -23.96 -18.32 -27.28
C ARG A 261 -23.82 -17.02 -28.08
N ASP A 262 -24.78 -16.72 -28.95
CA ASP A 262 -24.74 -15.52 -29.78
C ASP A 262 -25.03 -14.26 -28.96
N GLN A 263 -25.94 -14.35 -28.00
CA GLN A 263 -26.17 -13.28 -27.02
C GLN A 263 -24.92 -13.04 -26.17
N LYS A 264 -24.26 -14.10 -25.66
CA LYS A 264 -23.02 -13.98 -24.90
C LYS A 264 -21.93 -13.27 -25.69
N ARG A 265 -21.72 -13.66 -26.95
CA ARG A 265 -20.76 -13.01 -27.87
C ARG A 265 -21.11 -11.56 -28.15
N TRP A 266 -22.40 -11.23 -28.25
CA TRP A 266 -22.83 -9.86 -28.43
C TRP A 266 -22.53 -9.02 -27.18
N MET A 267 -22.84 -9.55 -25.98
CA MET A 267 -22.54 -8.92 -24.69
C MET A 267 -21.04 -8.69 -24.50
N GLU A 268 -20.20 -9.69 -24.77
CA GLU A 268 -18.73 -9.57 -24.75
C GLU A 268 -18.23 -8.43 -25.65
N ARG A 269 -18.81 -8.29 -26.85
CA ARG A 269 -18.46 -7.19 -27.77
C ARG A 269 -18.92 -5.83 -27.26
N GLN A 270 -20.05 -5.74 -26.58
CA GLN A 270 -20.50 -4.46 -25.99
C GLN A 270 -19.61 -4.05 -24.82
N ASN A 271 -19.33 -4.97 -23.91
CA ASN A 271 -18.40 -4.74 -22.80
C ASN A 271 -17.01 -4.33 -23.31
N ALA A 272 -16.48 -5.01 -24.33
CA ALA A 272 -15.21 -4.63 -24.95
C ALA A 272 -15.21 -3.18 -25.50
N LYS A 273 -16.33 -2.73 -26.07
CA LYS A 273 -16.48 -1.33 -26.55
C LYS A 273 -16.54 -0.34 -25.39
N LEU A 274 -17.26 -0.65 -24.31
CA LEU A 274 -17.36 0.20 -23.12
C LEU A 274 -16.00 0.32 -22.43
N SER A 275 -15.31 -0.79 -22.23
CA SER A 275 -13.95 -0.85 -21.70
C SER A 275 -12.93 -0.12 -22.60
N GLU A 276 -13.04 -0.21 -23.94
CA GLU A 276 -12.21 0.58 -24.85
C GLU A 276 -12.49 2.09 -24.75
N LYS A 277 -13.77 2.47 -24.64
CA LYS A 277 -14.18 3.86 -24.44
C LYS A 277 -13.61 4.43 -23.14
N ALA A 278 -13.73 3.71 -22.03
CA ALA A 278 -13.16 4.12 -20.74
C ALA A 278 -11.63 4.30 -20.80
N ARG A 279 -10.91 3.39 -21.48
CA ARG A 279 -9.46 3.53 -21.71
C ARG A 279 -9.10 4.75 -22.55
N LYS A 280 -9.93 5.11 -23.54
CA LYS A 280 -9.73 6.33 -24.36
C LYS A 280 -9.97 7.59 -23.54
N GLU A 281 -11.02 7.62 -22.72
CA GLU A 281 -11.31 8.73 -21.81
C GLU A 281 -10.18 8.94 -20.79
N GLU A 282 -9.67 7.86 -20.20
CA GLU A 282 -8.50 7.93 -19.31
C GLU A 282 -7.26 8.45 -20.03
N SER A 283 -6.99 7.95 -21.24
CA SER A 283 -5.85 8.41 -22.04
C SER A 283 -5.95 9.91 -22.37
N ALA A 284 -7.17 10.39 -22.66
CA ALA A 284 -7.44 11.81 -22.89
C ALA A 284 -7.26 12.64 -21.61
N ARG A 285 -7.70 12.13 -20.45
CA ARG A 285 -7.51 12.77 -19.14
C ARG A 285 -6.02 12.92 -18.80
N ILE A 286 -5.23 11.86 -18.94
CA ILE A 286 -3.78 11.91 -18.73
C ILE A 286 -3.12 12.88 -19.70
N ARG A 287 -3.50 12.88 -20.99
CA ARG A 287 -2.96 13.85 -21.95
C ARG A 287 -3.27 15.29 -21.55
N SER A 288 -4.49 15.56 -21.07
CA SER A 288 -4.88 16.88 -20.55
C SER A 288 -4.04 17.32 -19.34
N LEU A 289 -3.76 16.39 -18.41
CA LEU A 289 -2.86 16.64 -17.29
C LEU A 289 -1.46 17.05 -17.77
N VAL A 290 -0.90 16.29 -18.72
CA VAL A 290 0.44 16.54 -19.27
C VAL A 290 0.50 17.88 -20.00
N ASP A 291 -0.48 18.18 -20.85
CA ASP A 291 -0.55 19.44 -21.60
C ASP A 291 -0.72 20.66 -20.69
N THR A 292 -1.49 20.51 -19.61
CA THR A 292 -1.68 21.58 -18.64
C THR A 292 -0.41 21.79 -17.82
N ALA A 293 0.26 20.72 -17.40
CA ALA A 293 1.55 20.81 -16.72
C ALA A 293 2.62 21.45 -17.63
N TYR A 294 2.75 21.00 -18.88
CA TYR A 294 3.75 21.51 -19.82
C TYR A 294 3.60 23.01 -20.08
N ARG A 295 2.35 23.50 -20.22
CA ARG A 295 2.06 24.93 -20.40
C ARG A 295 2.36 25.79 -19.16
N ARG A 296 2.42 25.19 -17.97
CA ARG A 296 2.55 25.89 -16.69
C ARG A 296 3.92 25.68 -16.02
N ASP A 297 4.74 24.77 -16.52
CA ASP A 297 6.07 24.50 -15.96
C ASP A 297 6.97 25.75 -16.12
N PRO A 298 7.45 26.32 -15.00
CA PRO A 298 8.28 27.52 -15.03
C PRO A 298 9.56 27.34 -15.87
N ARG A 299 10.11 26.13 -15.91
CA ARG A 299 11.34 25.81 -16.65
C ARG A 299 11.10 25.81 -18.16
N ILE A 300 9.92 25.36 -18.59
CA ILE A 300 9.50 25.39 -20.00
C ILE A 300 9.15 26.81 -20.43
N LEU A 301 8.47 27.56 -19.56
CA LEU A 301 8.16 28.98 -19.80
C LEU A 301 9.42 29.82 -19.96
N GLY A 302 10.39 29.67 -19.05
CA GLY A 302 11.67 30.36 -19.12
C GLY A 302 12.47 30.02 -20.38
N ARG A 303 12.48 28.74 -20.80
CA ARG A 303 13.10 28.33 -22.09
C ARG A 303 12.45 29.06 -23.28
N ARG A 304 11.12 29.08 -23.34
CA ARG A 304 10.36 29.70 -24.43
C ARG A 304 10.54 31.22 -24.47
N GLU A 305 10.73 31.86 -23.32
CA GLU A 305 11.03 33.30 -23.25
C GLU A 305 12.45 33.60 -23.75
N ALA A 306 13.45 32.82 -23.30
CA ALA A 306 14.84 32.96 -23.78
C ALA A 306 14.97 32.74 -25.31
N GLU A 307 14.23 31.79 -25.88
CA GLU A 307 14.19 31.55 -27.32
C GLU A 307 13.56 32.71 -28.11
N LYS A 308 12.59 33.44 -27.51
CA LYS A 308 11.95 34.60 -28.15
C LYS A 308 12.82 35.85 -28.09
N GLU A 309 13.58 36.04 -27.00
CA GLU A 309 14.48 37.18 -26.85
C GLU A 309 15.76 37.05 -27.70
N GLY A 310 16.14 35.81 -28.03
CA GLY A 310 17.28 35.51 -28.89
C GLY A 310 17.00 35.45 -30.40
N SER A 311 15.75 35.61 -30.83
CA SER A 311 15.32 35.59 -32.24
C SER A 311 14.91 36.97 -32.74
#